data_AF-A0A450YYL0-F1
#
_entry.id   AF-A0A450YYL0-F1
#
_cell.length_a   1.000
_cell.length_b   1.000
_cell.length_c   1.000
_cell.angle_alpha   90.00
_cell.angle_beta   90.00
_cell.angle_gamma   90.00
#
_symmetry.space_group_name_H-M   'P 1'
#
loop_
_entity.id
_entity.type
_entity.pdbx_description
1 polymer ?
#
loop_
_entity_poly.entity_id
_entity_poly.type
_entity_poly.pdbx_seq_one_letter_code
_entity_poly.pdbx_strand_id
1 'polypeptide(L)' 'MKTYEFTVILSDPDIDEPTVDAVYGKCADSSIGRSHGTIYVAFDRESTSLDAALHSAIDDLRHLGITPRRVEMGILELAT' A
#
# COMPACT_ATOMS: atom_id res chain seq x y z
N MET A 1 1.99 11.96 -16.23
CA MET A 1 1.48 11.24 -15.05
C MET A 1 1.96 11.97 -13.81
N LYS A 2 1.43 11.67 -12.64
CA LYS A 2 1.99 12.16 -11.38
C LYS A 2 2.03 11.04 -10.35
N THR A 3 2.91 11.19 -9.38
CA THR A 3 3.00 10.29 -8.23
C THR A 3 1.89 10.61 -7.23
N TYR A 4 1.27 9.57 -6.71
CA TYR A 4 0.27 9.63 -5.66
C TYR A 4 0.77 8.85 -4.44
N GLU A 5 0.84 9.54 -3.31
CA GLU A 5 1.25 8.97 -2.04
C GLU A 5 0.02 8.54 -1.23
N PHE A 6 -0.02 7.28 -0.83
CA PHE A 6 -1.09 6.73 0.00
C PHE A 6 -0.65 5.45 0.72
N THR A 7 -1.36 5.11 1.79
CA THR A 7 -1.09 3.93 2.60
C THR A 7 -2.31 3.02 2.60
N VAL A 8 -2.10 1.75 2.28
CA VAL A 8 -3.12 0.70 2.38
C VAL A 8 -2.93 -0.05 3.69
N ILE A 9 -3.94 0.03 4.56
CA ILE A 9 -3.98 -0.74 5.81
C ILE A 9 -4.50 -2.14 5.51
N LEU A 10 -3.82 -3.16 6.02
CA LEU A 10 -4.19 -4.56 5.82
C LEU A 10 -5.09 -5.07 6.95
N SER A 11 -5.91 -6.08 6.66
CA SER A 11 -6.72 -6.77 7.67
C SER A 11 -5.93 -7.81 8.45
N ASP A 12 -4.84 -8.31 7.88
CA ASP A 12 -4.07 -9.42 8.45
C ASP A 12 -2.97 -8.91 9.40
N PRO A 13 -2.94 -9.37 10.67
CA PRO A 13 -1.93 -8.93 11.63
C PRO A 13 -0.56 -9.61 11.45
N ASP A 14 -0.46 -10.65 10.60
CA ASP A 14 0.78 -11.40 10.38
C ASP A 14 0.96 -11.71 8.89
N ILE A 15 1.88 -10.98 8.24
CA ILE A 15 2.30 -11.25 6.86
C ILE A 15 3.63 -11.99 6.92
N ASP A 16 3.70 -13.17 6.30
CA ASP A 16 4.93 -13.95 6.24
C ASP A 16 5.95 -13.36 5.25
N GLU A 17 7.23 -13.70 5.45
CA GLU A 17 8.34 -13.20 4.64
C GLU A 17 8.19 -13.49 3.12
N PRO A 18 7.77 -14.70 2.67
CA PRO A 18 7.45 -14.94 1.27
C PRO A 18 6.41 -13.98 0.69
N THR A 19 5.36 -13.67 1.45
CA THR A 19 4.33 -12.72 1.02
C THR A 19 4.90 -11.29 0.93
N VAL A 20 5.77 -10.90 1.85
CA VAL A 20 6.50 -9.61 1.79
C VAL A 20 7.35 -9.51 0.52
N ASP A 21 8.12 -10.55 0.20
CA ASP A 21 8.93 -10.60 -1.02
C ASP A 21 8.06 -10.52 -2.28
N ALA A 22 6.91 -11.22 -2.29
CA ALA A 22 5.96 -11.17 -3.39
C ALA A 22 5.37 -9.76 -3.60
N VAL A 23 5.09 -9.02 -2.52
CA VAL A 23 4.65 -7.62 -2.61
C VAL A 23 5.76 -6.76 -3.21
N TYR A 24 7.00 -6.88 -2.75
CA TYR A 24 8.11 -6.11 -3.33
C TYR A 24 8.39 -6.47 -4.79
N GLY A 25 8.21 -7.72 -5.19
CA GLY A 25 8.34 -8.15 -6.59
C GLY A 25 7.22 -7.65 -7.49
N LYS A 26 6.00 -7.50 -6.97
CA LYS A 26 4.82 -7.03 -7.72
C LYS A 26 4.69 -5.50 -7.74
N CYS A 27 5.03 -4.85 -6.63
CA CYS A 27 4.85 -3.43 -6.36
C CYS A 27 6.19 -2.81 -5.96
N ALA A 28 7.01 -2.48 -6.96
CA ALA A 28 8.33 -1.86 -6.74
C ALA A 28 8.24 -0.44 -6.15
N ASP A 29 7.08 0.21 -6.27
CA ASP A 29 6.75 1.54 -5.76
C ASP A 29 6.15 1.49 -4.34
N SER A 30 6.40 0.41 -3.60
CA SER A 30 5.78 0.18 -2.29
C SER A 30 6.78 -0.12 -1.17
N SER A 31 6.35 0.14 0.06
CA SER A 31 7.07 -0.18 1.29
C SER A 31 6.14 -0.78 2.33
N ILE A 32 6.48 -1.96 2.85
CA ILE A 32 5.70 -2.63 3.88
C ILE A 32 6.21 -2.19 5.25
N GLY A 33 5.28 -1.87 6.16
CA GLY A 33 5.61 -1.53 7.54
C GLY A 33 4.61 -2.10 8.53
N ARG A 34 4.98 -2.04 9.81
CA ARG A 34 4.15 -2.46 10.94
C ARG A 34 4.18 -1.37 12.00
N SER A 35 3.00 -0.90 12.41
CA SER A 35 2.86 0.08 13.49
C SER A 35 1.70 -0.32 14.40
N HIS A 36 1.94 -0.34 15.72
CA HIS A 36 0.96 -0.71 16.75
C HIS A 36 0.15 -1.99 16.43
N GLY A 37 0.82 -3.03 15.91
CA GLY A 37 0.17 -4.31 15.56
C GLY A 37 -0.63 -4.29 14.24
N THR A 38 -0.64 -3.18 13.51
CA THR A 38 -1.26 -3.05 12.19
C THR A 38 -0.19 -3.10 11.10
N ILE A 39 -0.40 -3.94 10.10
CA ILE A 39 0.45 -4.01 8.90
C ILE A 39 -0.12 -3.08 7.83
N TYR A 40 0.77 -2.39 7.13
CA TYR A 40 0.41 -1.49 6.06
C TYR A 40 1.39 -1.57 4.89
N VAL A 41 0.93 -1.14 3.73
CA VAL A 41 1.74 -0.96 2.53
C VAL A 41 1.62 0.50 2.09
N ALA A 42 2.71 1.24 2.19
CA ALA A 42 2.81 2.61 1.66
C ALA A 42 3.18 2.56 0.18
N PHE A 43 2.59 3.44 -0.63
CA PHE A 43 2.80 3.51 -2.07
C PHE A 43 3.20 4.92 -2.51
N ASP A 44 4.14 4.97 -3.45
CA ASP A 44 4.54 6.15 -4.24
C ASP A 44 4.18 5.91 -5.71
N ARG A 45 2.89 5.80 -6.01
CA ARG A 45 2.41 5.24 -7.28
C ARG A 45 2.26 6.28 -8.39
N GLU A 46 2.99 6.12 -9.49
CA GLU A 46 2.79 6.93 -10.69
C GLU A 46 1.52 6.50 -11.45
N SER A 47 0.62 7.45 -11.72
CA SER A 47 -0.60 7.18 -12.48
C SER A 47 -1.16 8.41 -13.19
N THR A 48 -2.18 8.20 -14.00
CA THR A 48 -2.95 9.25 -14.69
C THR A 48 -3.98 9.91 -13.78
N SER A 49 -4.44 9.21 -12.74
CA SER A 49 -5.41 9.70 -11.76
C SER A 49 -5.23 9.01 -10.39
N LEU A 50 -5.73 9.64 -9.32
CA LEU A 50 -5.69 9.04 -7.97
C LEU A 50 -6.49 7.74 -7.95
N ASP A 51 -7.69 7.77 -8.52
CA ASP A 51 -8.57 6.62 -8.63
C ASP A 51 -7.86 5.43 -9.30
N ALA A 52 -7.20 5.66 -10.45
CA ALA A 52 -6.43 4.63 -11.13
C ALA A 52 -5.24 4.12 -10.30
N ALA A 53 -4.57 4.98 -9.53
CA ALA A 53 -3.48 4.56 -8.63
C ALA A 53 -4.00 3.69 -7.48
N LEU A 54 -5.10 4.07 -6.85
CA LEU A 54 -5.73 3.32 -5.77
C LEU A 54 -6.24 1.96 -6.26
N HIS A 55 -6.96 1.95 -7.39
CA HIS A 55 -7.51 0.73 -7.97
C HIS A 55 -6.41 -0.26 -8.34
N SER A 56 -5.33 0.18 -8.98
CA SER A 56 -4.22 -0.71 -9.34
C SER A 56 -3.51 -1.26 -8.10
N ALA A 57 -3.27 -0.45 -7.07
CA ALA A 57 -2.61 -0.91 -5.84
C ALA A 57 -3.46 -1.93 -5.07
N ILE A 58 -4.76 -1.70 -4.96
CA ILE A 58 -5.70 -2.63 -4.33
C ILE A 58 -5.77 -3.94 -5.13
N ASP A 59 -5.77 -3.86 -6.46
CA ASP A 59 -5.81 -5.02 -7.34
C ASP A 59 -4.52 -5.85 -7.26
N ASP A 60 -3.35 -5.21 -7.25
CA ASP A 60 -2.06 -5.88 -7.08
C ASP A 60 -1.99 -6.66 -5.76
N LEU A 61 -2.43 -6.05 -4.65
CA LEU A 61 -2.47 -6.72 -3.35
C LEU A 61 -3.44 -7.90 -3.34
N ARG A 62 -4.63 -7.75 -3.95
CA ARG A 62 -5.61 -8.84 -4.05
C ARG A 62 -5.11 -10.01 -4.89
N HIS A 63 -4.34 -9.75 -5.95
CA HIS A 63 -3.70 -10.81 -6.75
C HIS A 63 -2.71 -11.64 -5.94
N LEU A 64 -2.14 -11.08 -4.87
CA LEU A 64 -1.28 -11.77 -3.93
C LEU A 64 -2.04 -12.45 -2.78
N GLY A 65 -3.38 -12.43 -2.81
CA GLY A 65 -4.22 -12.99 -1.74
C GLY A 65 -4.30 -12.09 -0.50
N ILE A 66 -3.76 -10.88 -0.54
CA ILE A 66 -3.80 -9.92 0.55
C ILE A 66 -5.15 -9.20 0.55
N THR A 67 -5.73 -8.97 1.73
CA THR A 67 -7.01 -8.26 1.88
C THR A 67 -6.80 -6.83 2.39
N PRO A 68 -6.89 -5.81 1.52
CA PRO A 68 -6.93 -4.40 1.93
C PRO A 68 -8.13 -4.11 2.82
N ARG A 69 -7.90 -3.40 3.93
CA ARG A 69 -8.94 -2.99 4.89
C ARG A 69 -9.45 -1.57 4.62
N ARG A 70 -8.53 -0.63 4.46
CA ARG A 70 -8.84 0.78 4.15
C ARG A 70 -7.61 1.45 3.53
N VAL A 71 -7.85 2.56 2.84
CA VAL A 71 -6.79 3.45 2.35
C VAL A 71 -6.74 4.68 3.25
N GLU A 72 -5.54 5.09 3.62
CA GLU A 72 -5.27 6.37 4.26
C GLU A 72 -4.45 7.21 3.29
N MET A 73 -4.99 8.39 2.97
CA MET A 73 -4.22 9.38 2.21
C MET A 73 -3.29 10.09 3.19
N GLY A 74 -2.03 10.27 2.80
CA GLY A 74 -1.11 11.10 3.55
C GLY A 74 -1.73 12.50 3.70
N ILE A 75 -2.23 12.81 4.89
CA ILE A 75 -2.29 14.21 5.32
C ILE A 75 -0.83 14.51 5.59
N LEU A 76 -0.21 15.37 4.78
CA LEU A 76 1.01 16.03 5.24
C LEU A 76 0.66 16.60 6.61
N GLU A 77 1.17 15.98 7.67
CA GLU A 77 1.30 16.67 8.94
C GLU A 77 2.17 17.87 8.60
N LEU A 78 1.55 19.02 8.38
CA LEU A 78 2.22 20.31 8.37
C LEU A 78 2.81 20.41 9.76
N ALA A 79 4.07 19.99 9.89
CA ALA A 79 4.85 20.19 11.09
C ALA A 79 4.71 21.67 11.46
N THR A 80 3.93 21.92 12.52
CA THR A 80 3.74 23.22 13.15
C THR A 80 4.84 23.40 14.18
#